data_AF-A0A943PUS9-F1
#
_entry.id   AF-A0A943PUS9-F1
#
_cell.length_a   1.000
_cell.length_b   1.000
_cell.length_c   1.000
_cell.angle_alpha   90.00
_cell.angle_beta   90.00
_cell.angle_gamma   90.00
#
_symmetry.space_group_name_H-M   'P 1'
#
loop_
_entity.id
_entity.type
_entity.pdbx_description
1 polymer ?
#
loop_
_entity_poly.entity_id
_entity_poly.type
_entity_poly.pdbx_seq_one_letter_code
_entity_poly.pdbx_strand_id
1 'polypeptide(L)'
;MQINRKEKITLIASLLIIGVGVVLYLSKGKIMNRMENSPTFSITYKENQSKKLKKEFEKQLNNKEFIKLLDKLSLEKLEILKEILKTPDVLEALNNRDKEYNTDIYYSRDIDYPKAMEILNISKGFQEIEVLSVEMKDFLKINYPNFDYNKIAQNEENIPEILKIRDRIVKLIPNSEIDKVVKNLTGEQLEKLNGILTGDAELVSLLEFKKEDIDKLKESEENFFNGNLIFEDMKKLLLLSKKLESICGVSPELKTIIGKNMDGIEYKKMASYGEFYLLDKNNSIELEKQYRSNHYTFDSPFIKLNPYGRTPLSAIVKVENDFVGKDVSVTIEGRENSQNYTYKTKIKENGEIEIIGLYPKTKNNVTIRLNDGDIQKKKSVEIETGIINDALPAIVIEKRVDGSIESGMNLVSFNTREESLPFIFDSNGNIRYILIVSPVIKKSLLDRNENGNWEAYDDDLIFEFDMLGKIVNIQDNNRVKLDENWKNGVLFRNNQYLPKKNNILYVYGFSDKVYPSGVFSEIGKDSGNELFKARLYYDKNGFEDNSILSGKRIELFQER
;
A
#
# COMPACT_ATOMS: atom_id res chain seq x y z
N MET A 1 73.32 14.94 69.89
CA MET A 1 74.30 15.06 68.79
C MET A 1 74.06 16.41 68.11
N GLN A 2 74.94 17.39 68.33
CA GLN A 2 74.79 18.72 67.71
C GLN A 2 75.22 18.63 66.24
N ILE A 3 74.24 18.73 65.34
CA ILE A 3 74.46 18.74 63.88
C ILE A 3 75.37 19.93 63.53
N ASN A 4 76.49 19.67 62.85
CA ASN A 4 77.44 20.70 62.46
C ASN A 4 76.80 21.63 61.40
N ARG A 5 77.19 22.91 61.37
CA ARG A 5 76.66 23.93 60.45
C ARG A 5 76.71 23.50 58.98
N LYS A 6 77.71 22.71 58.58
CA LYS A 6 77.82 22.11 57.24
C LYS A 6 76.72 21.09 56.97
N GLU A 7 76.46 20.16 57.90
CA GLU A 7 75.41 19.13 57.76
C GLU A 7 74.01 19.75 57.69
N LYS A 8 73.75 20.83 58.45
CA LYS A 8 72.50 21.61 58.34
C LYS A 8 72.30 22.19 56.95
N ILE A 9 73.35 22.74 56.34
CA ILE A 9 73.28 23.32 54.98
C ILE A 9 73.01 22.22 53.96
N THR A 10 73.67 21.06 54.08
CA THR A 10 73.44 19.93 53.18
C THR A 10 72.00 19.41 53.29
N LEU A 11 71.47 19.26 54.50
CA LEU A 11 70.08 18.83 54.73
C LEU A 11 69.07 19.81 54.17
N ILE A 12 69.28 21.12 54.36
CA ILE A 12 68.42 22.17 53.80
C ILE A 12 68.47 22.16 52.27
N ALA A 13 69.66 22.00 51.67
CA ALA A 13 69.81 21.88 50.23
C ALA A 13 69.11 20.63 49.67
N SER A 14 69.23 19.48 50.33
CA SER A 14 68.53 18.25 49.95
C SER A 14 67.01 18.39 50.05
N LEU A 15 66.50 19.01 51.13
CA LEU A 15 65.07 19.29 51.31
C LEU A 15 64.55 20.27 50.25
N LEU A 16 65.34 21.27 49.87
CA LEU A 16 64.99 22.18 48.78
C LEU A 16 64.93 21.47 47.43
N ILE A 17 65.89 20.59 47.12
CA ILE A 17 65.87 19.80 45.87
C ILE A 17 64.65 18.89 45.81
N ILE A 18 64.33 18.20 46.91
CA ILE A 18 63.15 17.34 47.02
C ILE A 18 61.88 18.19 46.88
N GLY A 19 61.81 19.34 47.57
CA GLY A 19 60.69 20.27 47.48
C GLY A 19 60.47 20.81 46.06
N VAL A 20 61.54 21.19 45.36
CA VAL A 20 61.50 21.59 43.96
C VAL A 20 61.03 20.43 43.07
N GLY A 21 61.49 19.21 43.32
CA GLY A 21 61.04 18.01 42.60
C GLY A 21 59.54 17.74 42.77
N VAL A 22 59.03 17.87 43.99
CA VAL A 22 57.60 17.71 44.30
C VAL A 22 56.76 18.83 43.66
N VAL A 23 57.23 20.08 43.71
CA VAL A 23 56.56 21.22 43.06
C VAL A 23 56.52 21.03 41.55
N LEU A 24 57.63 20.61 40.92
CA LEU A 24 57.69 20.31 39.48
C LEU A 24 56.74 19.16 39.09
N TYR A 25 56.62 18.14 39.94
CA TYR A 25 55.71 17.02 39.72
C TYR A 25 54.23 17.45 39.80
N LEU A 26 53.86 18.21 40.85
CA LEU A 26 52.50 18.69 41.06
C LEU A 26 52.07 19.75 40.03
N SER A 27 53.01 20.55 39.52
CA SER A 27 52.75 21.60 38.52
C SER A 27 52.99 21.15 37.08
N LYS A 28 53.33 19.87 36.85
CA LYS A 28 53.69 19.29 35.55
C LYS A 28 52.71 19.66 34.43
N GLY A 29 51.40 19.58 34.68
CA GLY A 29 50.37 19.92 33.67
C GLY A 29 50.34 21.40 33.29
N LYS A 30 50.52 22.32 34.26
CA LYS A 30 50.56 23.78 34.01
C LYS A 30 51.87 24.21 33.35
N ILE A 31 52.99 23.56 33.71
CA ILE A 31 54.30 23.80 33.10
C ILE A 31 54.30 23.32 31.64
N MET A 32 53.78 22.13 31.37
CA MET A 32 53.69 21.58 30.01
C MET A 32 52.89 22.51 29.09
N ASN A 33 51.73 22.97 29.55
CA ASN A 33 50.85 23.85 28.78
C ASN A 33 51.48 25.24 28.52
N ARG A 34 52.28 25.78 29.45
CA ARG A 34 53.04 27.03 29.21
C ARG A 34 54.25 26.82 28.29
N MET A 35 54.89 25.65 28.31
CA MET A 35 56.03 25.31 27.44
C MET A 35 55.59 25.04 26.00
N GLU A 36 54.45 24.37 25.80
CA GLU A 36 53.82 24.16 24.48
C GLU A 36 53.48 25.48 23.77
N ASN A 37 53.22 26.55 24.52
CA ASN A 37 52.91 27.88 24.00
C ASN A 37 54.13 28.79 23.78
N SER A 38 55.36 28.33 24.05
CA SER A 38 56.57 29.12 23.76
C SER A 38 57.20 28.72 22.41
N PRO A 39 57.71 29.66 21.59
CA PRO A 39 58.15 29.36 20.23
C PRO A 39 59.30 28.35 20.15
N THR A 40 60.25 28.39 21.08
CA THR A 40 61.44 27.52 21.06
C THR A 40 61.22 26.17 21.73
N PHE A 41 60.56 26.11 22.91
CA PHE A 41 60.26 24.81 23.53
C PHE A 41 59.22 24.03 22.75
N SER A 42 58.26 24.68 22.10
CA SER A 42 57.28 23.98 21.24
C SER A 42 57.96 23.27 20.08
N ILE A 43 58.95 23.89 19.42
CA ILE A 43 59.72 23.26 18.34
C ILE A 43 60.49 22.04 18.86
N THR A 44 61.28 22.19 19.93
CA THR A 44 62.06 21.08 20.50
C THR A 44 61.17 19.96 21.05
N TYR A 45 60.02 20.31 21.63
CA TYR A 45 59.02 19.35 22.10
C TYR A 45 58.41 18.57 20.93
N LYS A 46 57.99 19.26 19.86
CA LYS A 46 57.44 18.64 18.66
C LYS A 46 58.44 17.70 17.99
N GLU A 47 59.71 18.10 17.91
CA GLU A 47 60.78 17.26 17.37
C GLU A 47 60.99 15.98 18.20
N ASN A 48 61.01 16.10 19.52
CA ASN A 48 61.18 14.95 20.41
C ASN A 48 59.99 13.98 20.35
N GLN A 49 58.76 14.49 20.30
CA GLN A 49 57.56 13.67 20.13
C GLN A 49 57.52 13.00 18.76
N SER A 50 57.88 13.72 17.69
CA SER A 50 57.99 13.17 16.34
C SER A 50 59.00 12.01 16.30
N LYS A 51 60.19 12.19 16.89
CA LYS A 51 61.19 11.11 17.01
C LYS A 51 60.67 9.90 17.78
N LYS A 52 59.89 10.13 18.84
CA LYS A 52 59.29 9.05 19.63
C LYS A 52 58.27 8.24 18.82
N LEU A 53 57.36 8.93 18.12
CA LEU A 53 56.36 8.30 17.26
C LEU A 53 57.00 7.53 16.10
N LYS A 54 58.00 8.11 15.43
CA LYS A 54 58.74 7.42 14.36
C LYS A 54 59.38 6.12 14.84
N LYS A 55 60.04 6.14 16.00
CA LYS A 55 60.58 4.91 16.62
C LYS A 55 59.52 3.88 17.01
N GLU A 56 58.30 4.32 17.30
CA GLU A 56 57.17 3.43 17.57
C GLU A 56 56.71 2.77 16.26
N PHE A 57 56.58 3.54 15.18
CA PHE A 57 56.23 3.05 13.85
C PHE A 57 57.29 2.13 13.26
N GLU A 58 58.58 2.44 13.39
CA GLU A 58 59.70 1.59 12.94
C GLU A 58 59.70 0.19 13.60
N LYS A 59 59.07 0.04 14.77
CA LYS A 59 58.92 -1.27 15.42
C LYS A 59 57.71 -2.05 14.91
N GLN A 60 56.70 -1.35 14.42
CA GLN A 60 55.44 -1.93 13.95
C GLN A 60 55.46 -2.18 12.44
N LEU A 61 56.23 -1.39 11.68
CA LEU A 61 56.30 -1.43 10.23
C LEU A 61 57.59 -2.10 9.76
N ASN A 62 57.47 -3.03 8.83
CA ASN A 62 58.58 -3.75 8.21
C ASN A 62 58.97 -3.14 6.84
N ASN A 63 58.10 -2.30 6.27
CA ASN A 63 58.31 -1.71 4.96
C ASN A 63 59.28 -0.53 5.01
N LYS A 64 60.55 -0.80 4.70
CA LYS A 64 61.65 0.19 4.72
C LYS A 64 61.41 1.40 3.81
N GLU A 65 60.63 1.25 2.75
CA GLU A 65 60.32 2.35 1.83
C GLU A 65 59.28 3.28 2.44
N PHE A 66 58.21 2.73 3.01
CA PHE A 66 57.20 3.50 3.74
C PHE A 66 57.80 4.19 4.98
N ILE A 67 58.67 3.51 5.73
CA ILE A 67 59.35 4.09 6.91
C ILE A 67 60.13 5.35 6.56
N LYS A 68 60.81 5.40 5.39
CA LYS A 68 61.56 6.59 4.96
C LYS A 68 60.64 7.79 4.71
N LEU A 69 59.38 7.55 4.37
CA LEU A 69 58.40 8.62 4.14
C LEU A 69 57.95 9.30 5.45
N LEU A 70 58.09 8.61 6.59
CA LEU A 70 57.79 9.18 7.91
C LEU A 70 58.62 10.44 8.20
N ASP A 71 59.84 10.54 7.63
CA ASP A 71 60.69 11.71 7.81
C ASP A 71 60.15 12.99 7.20
N LYS A 72 59.20 12.86 6.29
CA LYS A 72 58.55 13.98 5.59
C LYS A 72 57.26 14.46 6.26
N LEU A 73 56.80 13.78 7.31
CA LEU A 73 55.55 14.12 7.99
C LEU A 73 55.77 15.04 9.20
N SER A 74 54.84 15.98 9.41
CA SER A 74 54.79 16.79 10.63
C SER A 74 54.30 15.96 11.82
N LEU A 75 54.46 16.48 13.04
CA LEU A 75 53.97 15.80 14.25
C LEU A 75 52.48 15.48 14.16
N GLU A 76 51.67 16.44 13.73
CA GLU A 76 50.22 16.31 13.63
C GLU A 76 49.82 15.22 12.64
N LYS A 77 50.54 15.11 11.51
CA LYS A 77 50.34 14.03 10.52
C LYS A 77 50.77 12.66 11.05
N LEU A 78 51.83 12.61 11.87
CA LEU A 78 52.26 11.39 12.55
C LEU A 78 51.25 10.94 13.61
N GLU A 79 50.58 11.87 14.28
CA GLU A 79 49.49 11.55 15.22
C GLU A 79 48.27 10.99 14.49
N ILE A 80 47.88 11.56 13.34
CA ILE A 80 46.83 11.00 12.48
C ILE A 80 47.23 9.59 12.01
N LEU A 81 48.46 9.42 11.52
CA LEU A 81 48.97 8.11 11.11
C LEU A 81 48.94 7.09 12.26
N LYS A 82 49.22 7.53 13.50
CA LYS A 82 49.12 6.67 14.68
C LYS A 82 47.71 6.14 14.88
N GLU A 83 46.69 6.98 14.71
CA GLU A 83 45.30 6.56 14.82
C GLU A 83 44.91 5.58 13.69
N ILE A 84 45.33 5.84 12.45
CA ILE A 84 45.09 4.95 11.31
C ILE A 84 45.69 3.56 11.56
N LEU A 85 46.94 3.50 12.02
CA LEU A 85 47.68 2.25 12.27
C LEU A 85 47.19 1.45 13.48
N LYS A 86 46.23 1.96 14.27
CA LYS A 86 45.51 1.14 15.27
C LYS A 86 44.65 0.08 14.61
N THR A 87 44.24 0.28 13.36
CA THR A 87 43.46 -0.69 12.58
C THR A 87 44.39 -1.82 12.12
N PRO A 88 44.21 -3.06 12.62
CA PRO A 88 45.14 -4.16 12.35
C PRO A 88 45.28 -4.47 10.85
N ASP A 89 44.17 -4.41 10.09
CA ASP A 89 44.14 -4.70 8.66
C ASP A 89 45.04 -3.74 7.87
N VAL A 90 45.03 -2.44 8.22
CA VAL A 90 45.86 -1.41 7.57
C VAL A 90 47.34 -1.65 7.87
N LEU A 91 47.66 -1.97 9.12
CA LEU A 91 49.02 -2.26 9.54
C LEU A 91 49.56 -3.52 8.85
N GLU A 92 48.75 -4.57 8.75
CA GLU A 92 49.11 -5.80 8.02
C GLU A 92 49.32 -5.51 6.54
N ALA A 93 48.43 -4.75 5.91
CA ALA A 93 48.52 -4.40 4.49
C ALA A 93 49.81 -3.66 4.15
N LEU A 94 50.22 -2.68 4.96
CA LEU A 94 51.48 -1.94 4.77
C LEU A 94 52.73 -2.81 4.96
N ASN A 95 52.61 -3.89 5.75
CA ASN A 95 53.70 -4.80 6.07
C ASN A 95 53.86 -5.96 5.10
N ASN A 96 52.76 -6.42 4.47
CA ASN A 96 52.76 -7.58 3.61
C ASN A 96 52.85 -7.19 2.13
N ARG A 97 54.01 -7.45 1.50
CA ARG A 97 54.27 -7.12 0.09
C ARG A 97 53.72 -8.15 -0.91
N ASP A 98 53.40 -9.35 -0.45
CA ASP A 98 53.03 -10.47 -1.32
C ASP A 98 51.49 -10.63 -1.46
N LYS A 99 50.71 -9.95 -0.60
CA LYS A 99 49.24 -9.88 -0.72
C LYS A 99 48.87 -8.87 -1.80
N GLU A 100 48.37 -9.35 -2.94
CA GLU A 100 47.72 -8.48 -3.93
C GLU A 100 46.34 -8.06 -3.45
N TYR A 101 46.12 -6.76 -3.34
CA TYR A 101 44.80 -6.16 -3.14
C TYR A 101 44.25 -5.75 -4.49
N ASN A 102 43.03 -6.16 -4.79
CA ASN A 102 42.39 -5.88 -6.06
C ASN A 102 40.96 -5.39 -5.82
N THR A 103 40.61 -4.29 -6.49
CA THR A 103 39.28 -3.69 -6.48
C THR A 103 38.20 -4.70 -6.88
N ASP A 104 38.47 -5.53 -7.90
CA ASP A 104 37.53 -6.51 -8.43
C ASP A 104 37.18 -7.60 -7.42
N ILE A 105 38.10 -7.91 -6.50
CA ILE A 105 37.84 -8.87 -5.40
C ILE A 105 36.77 -8.31 -4.47
N TYR A 106 36.82 -7.01 -4.15
CA TYR A 106 35.84 -6.36 -3.28
C TYR A 106 34.43 -6.42 -3.85
N TYR A 107 34.30 -6.21 -5.16
CA TYR A 107 33.03 -6.28 -5.89
C TYR A 107 32.69 -7.68 -6.39
N SER A 108 33.47 -8.70 -6.02
CA SER A 108 33.19 -10.08 -6.39
C SER A 108 31.93 -10.58 -5.70
N ARG A 109 31.15 -11.43 -6.38
CA ARG A 109 29.97 -12.07 -5.81
C ARG A 109 30.29 -13.06 -4.69
N ASP A 110 31.50 -13.63 -4.71
CA ASP A 110 31.93 -14.69 -3.79
C ASP A 110 32.68 -14.16 -2.56
N ILE A 111 32.76 -12.84 -2.37
CA ILE A 111 33.43 -12.26 -1.22
C ILE A 111 32.68 -12.55 0.08
N ASP A 112 33.40 -13.01 1.10
CA ASP A 112 32.85 -13.22 2.43
C ASP A 112 32.92 -11.94 3.29
N TYR A 113 32.15 -11.93 4.38
CA TYR A 113 32.08 -10.76 5.27
C TYR A 113 33.44 -10.39 5.89
N PRO A 114 34.24 -11.32 6.44
CA PRO A 114 35.57 -10.99 6.96
C PRO A 114 36.48 -10.34 5.91
N LYS A 115 36.53 -10.86 4.68
CA LYS A 115 37.37 -10.33 3.61
C LYS A 115 36.88 -8.97 3.11
N ALA A 116 35.57 -8.79 2.99
CA ALA A 116 35.00 -7.49 2.64
C ALA A 116 35.34 -6.43 3.69
N MET A 117 35.26 -6.77 4.98
CA MET A 117 35.61 -5.85 6.07
C MET A 117 37.11 -5.52 6.08
N GLU A 118 37.98 -6.52 5.88
CA GLU A 118 39.44 -6.32 5.73
C GLU A 118 39.72 -5.30 4.62
N ILE A 119 39.18 -5.53 3.42
CA ILE A 119 39.40 -4.66 2.27
C ILE A 119 38.85 -3.25 2.52
N LEU A 120 37.65 -3.11 3.08
CA LEU A 120 37.06 -1.80 3.38
C LEU A 120 37.88 -1.01 4.41
N ASN A 121 38.35 -1.67 5.47
CA ASN A 121 39.20 -1.06 6.50
C ASN A 121 40.52 -0.59 5.91
N ILE A 122 41.15 -1.41 5.07
CA ILE A 122 42.37 -1.03 4.33
C ILE A 122 42.08 0.15 3.41
N SER A 123 40.97 0.13 2.67
CA SER A 123 40.61 1.21 1.75
C SER A 123 40.43 2.56 2.46
N LYS A 124 39.72 2.57 3.59
CA LYS A 124 39.55 3.78 4.42
C LYS A 124 40.89 4.26 4.97
N GLY A 125 41.70 3.35 5.53
CA GLY A 125 43.03 3.68 6.03
C GLY A 125 43.96 4.23 4.95
N PHE A 126 43.94 3.66 3.74
CA PHE A 126 44.76 4.11 2.61
C PHE A 126 44.31 5.47 2.08
N GLN A 127 42.99 5.72 2.02
CA GLN A 127 42.46 7.05 1.69
C GLN A 127 42.92 8.11 2.69
N GLU A 128 42.92 7.80 3.99
CA GLU A 128 43.42 8.71 5.02
C GLU A 128 44.95 8.88 4.96
N ILE A 129 45.72 7.83 4.63
CA ILE A 129 47.18 7.91 4.47
C ILE A 129 47.55 8.74 3.23
N GLU A 130 46.82 8.58 2.12
CA GLU A 130 47.07 9.28 0.85
C GLU A 130 47.10 10.80 1.05
N VAL A 131 46.18 11.34 1.86
CA VAL A 131 46.07 12.78 2.10
C VAL A 131 47.14 13.32 3.04
N LEU A 132 47.93 12.47 3.71
CA LEU A 132 49.01 12.91 4.60
C LEU A 132 50.16 13.54 3.83
N SER A 133 50.55 13.03 2.65
CA SER A 133 51.52 13.69 1.77
C SER A 133 51.48 13.15 0.34
N VAL A 134 52.03 13.92 -0.61
CA VAL A 134 52.15 13.50 -2.02
C VAL A 134 52.96 12.21 -2.13
N GLU A 135 54.01 12.05 -1.32
CA GLU A 135 54.83 10.85 -1.37
C GLU A 135 54.16 9.61 -0.79
N MET A 136 53.28 9.78 0.22
CA MET A 136 52.45 8.68 0.71
C MET A 136 51.45 8.24 -0.37
N LYS A 137 50.85 9.20 -1.08
CA LYS A 137 49.99 8.92 -2.24
C LYS A 137 50.72 8.15 -3.34
N ASP A 138 51.89 8.64 -3.75
CA ASP A 138 52.68 8.00 -4.80
C ASP A 138 53.13 6.59 -4.38
N PHE A 139 53.52 6.43 -3.12
CA PHE A 139 53.85 5.12 -2.55
C PHE A 139 52.69 4.14 -2.66
N LEU A 140 51.47 4.53 -2.24
CA LEU A 140 50.30 3.66 -2.32
C LEU A 140 49.95 3.31 -3.77
N LYS A 141 50.03 4.28 -4.68
CA LYS A 141 49.73 4.06 -6.10
C LYS A 141 50.70 3.08 -6.78
N ILE A 142 51.99 3.15 -6.43
CA ILE A 142 53.03 2.28 -7.00
C ILE A 142 52.92 0.86 -6.41
N ASN A 143 52.68 0.74 -5.12
CA ASN A 143 52.69 -0.56 -4.43
C ASN A 143 51.34 -1.30 -4.53
N TYR A 144 50.24 -0.61 -4.79
CA TYR A 144 48.90 -1.21 -4.93
C TYR A 144 48.20 -0.78 -6.23
N PRO A 145 48.77 -1.10 -7.42
CA PRO A 145 48.32 -0.56 -8.69
C PRO A 145 46.91 -1.00 -9.12
N ASN A 146 46.45 -2.16 -8.63
CA ASN A 146 45.14 -2.74 -8.96
C ASN A 146 44.06 -2.43 -7.90
N PHE A 147 44.37 -1.59 -6.91
CA PHE A 147 43.53 -1.32 -5.76
C PHE A 147 43.07 0.15 -5.72
N ASP A 148 41.89 0.41 -6.27
CA ASP A 148 41.22 1.70 -6.18
C ASP A 148 40.49 1.82 -4.83
N TYR A 149 41.28 2.06 -3.79
CA TYR A 149 40.78 2.22 -2.43
C TYR A 149 39.85 3.44 -2.26
N ASN A 150 39.99 4.47 -3.10
CA ASN A 150 39.11 5.63 -3.05
C ASN A 150 37.69 5.26 -3.50
N LYS A 151 37.57 4.51 -4.59
CA LYS A 151 36.28 3.99 -5.06
C LYS A 151 35.59 3.13 -3.99
N ILE A 152 36.34 2.27 -3.30
CA ILE A 152 35.80 1.40 -2.26
C ILE A 152 35.39 2.19 -1.01
N ALA A 153 36.23 3.11 -0.54
CA ALA A 153 35.96 3.90 0.66
C ALA A 153 34.78 4.86 0.49
N GLN A 154 34.51 5.31 -0.74
CA GLN A 154 33.39 6.19 -1.09
C GLN A 154 32.10 5.43 -1.47
N ASN A 155 32.15 4.09 -1.58
CA ASN A 155 31.04 3.31 -2.12
C ASN A 155 29.75 3.41 -1.28
N GLU A 156 28.65 3.79 -1.93
CA GLU A 156 27.30 3.85 -1.34
C GLU A 156 26.70 2.46 -1.07
N GLU A 157 27.09 1.41 -1.82
CA GLU A 157 26.49 0.07 -1.69
C GLU A 157 26.88 -0.66 -0.39
N ASN A 158 27.89 -0.19 0.36
CA ASN A 158 28.35 -0.79 1.63
C ASN A 158 28.31 -2.34 1.66
N ILE A 159 29.12 -3.01 0.82
CA ILE A 159 29.12 -4.47 0.64
C ILE A 159 29.09 -5.29 1.96
N PRO A 160 29.88 -4.94 3.01
CA PRO A 160 29.78 -5.63 4.30
C PRO A 160 28.38 -5.58 4.94
N GLU A 161 27.66 -4.48 4.79
CA GLU A 161 26.30 -4.33 5.32
C GLU A 161 25.30 -5.18 4.51
N ILE A 162 25.42 -5.21 3.18
CA ILE A 162 24.66 -6.11 2.32
C ILE A 162 24.88 -7.57 2.73
N LEU A 163 26.14 -7.98 2.92
CA LEU A 163 26.48 -9.35 3.33
C LEU A 163 25.85 -9.72 4.69
N LYS A 164 25.86 -8.77 5.63
CA LYS A 164 25.23 -8.93 6.95
C LYS A 164 23.71 -9.05 6.85
N ILE A 165 23.07 -8.23 6.02
CA ILE A 165 21.63 -8.32 5.75
C ILE A 165 21.28 -9.68 5.15
N ARG A 166 22.03 -10.12 4.14
CA ARG A 166 21.85 -11.42 3.49
C ARG A 166 21.93 -12.57 4.49
N ASP A 167 23.00 -12.62 5.29
CA ASP A 167 23.19 -13.64 6.33
C ASP A 167 22.06 -13.64 7.36
N ARG A 168 21.62 -12.44 7.79
CA ARG A 168 20.46 -12.29 8.68
C ARG A 168 19.19 -12.88 8.07
N ILE A 169 18.86 -12.55 6.82
CA ILE A 169 17.64 -13.04 6.17
C ILE A 169 17.65 -14.57 6.06
N VAL A 170 18.77 -15.16 5.62
CA VAL A 170 18.94 -16.62 5.51
C VAL A 170 18.77 -17.32 6.86
N LYS A 171 19.23 -16.69 7.95
CA LYS A 171 19.05 -17.22 9.32
C LYS A 171 17.65 -17.03 9.87
N LEU A 172 16.98 -15.93 9.52
CA LEU A 172 15.63 -15.62 9.96
C LEU A 172 14.59 -16.54 9.30
N ILE A 173 14.81 -16.90 8.03
CA ILE A 173 13.89 -17.73 7.25
C ILE A 173 14.62 -19.02 6.87
N PRO A 174 14.57 -20.07 7.70
CA PRO A 174 15.24 -21.35 7.44
C PRO A 174 14.54 -22.15 6.32
N ASN A 175 14.55 -21.62 5.09
CA ASN A 175 13.95 -22.22 3.91
C ASN A 175 14.94 -22.27 2.73
N SER A 176 15.19 -23.47 2.20
CA SER A 176 16.21 -23.68 1.16
C SER A 176 15.84 -23.10 -0.22
N GLU A 177 14.56 -22.91 -0.53
CA GLU A 177 14.14 -22.23 -1.76
C GLU A 177 14.42 -20.72 -1.66
N ILE A 178 14.10 -20.12 -0.50
CA ILE A 178 14.36 -18.69 -0.24
C ILE A 178 15.85 -18.39 -0.16
N ASP A 179 16.65 -19.22 0.51
CA ASP A 179 18.12 -19.04 0.59
C ASP A 179 18.76 -18.94 -0.81
N LYS A 180 18.35 -19.80 -1.75
CA LYS A 180 18.83 -19.76 -3.15
C LYS A 180 18.52 -18.44 -3.84
N VAL A 181 17.37 -17.84 -3.55
CA VAL A 181 16.98 -16.55 -4.15
C VAL A 181 17.73 -15.41 -3.48
N VAL A 182 17.76 -15.38 -2.14
CA VAL A 182 18.43 -14.35 -1.33
C VAL A 182 19.93 -14.23 -1.68
N LYS A 183 20.58 -15.33 -2.03
CA LYS A 183 21.98 -15.34 -2.54
C LYS A 183 22.17 -14.56 -3.84
N ASN A 184 21.14 -14.46 -4.67
CA ASN A 184 21.21 -13.83 -5.99
C ASN A 184 20.60 -12.42 -6.02
N LEU A 185 20.02 -11.92 -4.92
CA LEU A 185 19.46 -10.57 -4.84
C LEU A 185 20.55 -9.50 -4.85
N THR A 186 20.25 -8.36 -5.48
CA THR A 186 21.08 -7.15 -5.43
C THR A 186 21.05 -6.51 -4.04
N GLY A 187 21.96 -5.57 -3.77
CA GLY A 187 21.97 -4.78 -2.52
C GLY A 187 20.63 -4.09 -2.25
N GLU A 188 20.12 -3.35 -3.23
CA GLU A 188 18.83 -2.66 -3.15
C GLU A 188 17.66 -3.63 -2.86
N GLN A 189 17.64 -4.78 -3.53
CA GLN A 189 16.61 -5.80 -3.29
C GLN A 189 16.69 -6.38 -1.87
N LEU A 190 17.91 -6.62 -1.36
CA LEU A 190 18.14 -7.11 -0.01
C LEU A 190 17.72 -6.09 1.05
N GLU A 191 18.02 -4.81 0.84
CA GLU A 191 17.56 -3.74 1.72
C GLU A 191 16.04 -3.62 1.74
N LYS A 192 15.41 -3.64 0.56
CA LYS A 192 13.95 -3.63 0.43
C LYS A 192 13.32 -4.82 1.15
N LEU A 193 13.83 -6.03 0.93
CA LEU A 193 13.36 -7.24 1.60
C LEU A 193 13.54 -7.15 3.12
N ASN A 194 14.72 -6.73 3.59
CA ASN A 194 15.01 -6.54 5.01
C ASN A 194 14.10 -5.50 5.66
N GLY A 195 13.78 -4.41 4.94
CA GLY A 195 12.83 -3.40 5.38
C GLY A 195 11.43 -3.96 5.60
N ILE A 196 10.95 -4.80 4.68
CA ILE A 196 9.62 -5.45 4.80
C ILE A 196 9.57 -6.44 5.97
N LEU A 197 10.63 -7.21 6.19
CA LEU A 197 10.70 -8.25 7.24
C LEU A 197 10.94 -7.70 8.65
N THR A 198 11.47 -6.47 8.78
CA THR A 198 11.90 -5.95 10.07
C THR A 198 10.71 -5.72 11.02
N GLY A 199 10.75 -6.40 12.16
CA GLY A 199 9.72 -6.28 13.21
C GLY A 199 8.45 -7.09 12.95
N ASP A 200 8.43 -7.94 11.92
CA ASP A 200 7.25 -8.74 11.56
C ASP A 200 7.52 -10.25 11.71
N ALA A 201 7.32 -10.76 12.93
CA ALA A 201 7.55 -12.17 13.24
C ALA A 201 6.55 -13.10 12.54
N GLU A 202 5.30 -12.64 12.33
CA GLU A 202 4.26 -13.43 11.66
C GLU A 202 4.62 -13.65 10.19
N LEU A 203 5.04 -12.59 9.49
CA LEU A 203 5.50 -12.68 8.10
C LEU A 203 6.75 -13.55 7.95
N VAL A 204 7.72 -13.41 8.86
CA VAL A 204 8.94 -14.23 8.85
C VAL A 204 8.59 -15.72 9.01
N SER A 205 7.75 -16.07 9.99
CA SER A 205 7.30 -17.45 10.19
C SER A 205 6.55 -17.99 8.97
N LEU A 206 5.67 -17.17 8.37
CA LEU A 206 4.89 -17.56 7.20
C LEU A 206 5.77 -17.90 5.98
N LEU A 207 6.88 -17.16 5.79
CA LEU A 207 7.85 -17.41 4.71
C LEU A 207 8.66 -18.69 4.90
N GLU A 208 8.58 -19.35 6.05
CA GLU A 208 9.12 -20.71 6.20
C GLU A 208 8.29 -21.75 5.44
N PHE A 209 7.06 -21.39 5.03
CA PHE A 209 6.09 -22.23 4.32
C PHE A 209 5.73 -23.52 5.07
N LYS A 210 5.61 -23.44 6.39
CA LYS A 210 5.09 -24.54 7.20
C LYS A 210 3.63 -24.80 6.81
N LYS A 211 3.29 -26.06 6.56
CA LYS A 211 1.94 -26.47 6.15
C LYS A 211 0.85 -25.91 7.07
N GLU A 212 1.05 -26.00 8.38
CA GLU A 212 0.10 -25.50 9.39
C GLU A 212 -0.18 -23.99 9.27
N ASP A 213 0.84 -23.19 8.94
CA ASP A 213 0.69 -21.73 8.80
C ASP A 213 -0.01 -21.38 7.47
N ILE A 214 0.27 -22.13 6.41
CA ILE A 214 -0.41 -21.99 5.10
C ILE A 214 -1.88 -22.40 5.20
N ASP A 215 -2.19 -23.50 5.88
CA ASP A 215 -3.56 -23.97 6.09
C ASP A 215 -4.36 -22.94 6.91
N LYS A 216 -3.78 -22.38 7.98
CA LYS A 216 -4.40 -21.29 8.77
C LYS A 216 -4.61 -20.01 7.95
N LEU A 217 -3.64 -19.64 7.12
CA LEU A 217 -3.76 -18.48 6.25
C LEU A 217 -4.92 -18.65 5.26
N LYS A 218 -5.06 -19.85 4.68
CA LYS A 218 -6.16 -20.19 3.79
C LYS A 218 -7.52 -20.10 4.48
N GLU A 219 -7.66 -20.70 5.67
CA GLU A 219 -8.91 -20.57 6.46
C GLU A 219 -9.23 -19.10 6.80
N SER A 220 -8.20 -18.32 7.13
CA SER A 220 -8.35 -16.89 7.43
C SER A 220 -8.79 -16.09 6.20
N GLU A 221 -8.25 -16.41 5.03
CA GLU A 221 -8.60 -15.79 3.75
C GLU A 221 -10.04 -16.11 3.33
N GLU A 222 -10.47 -17.38 3.42
CA GLU A 222 -11.87 -17.75 3.18
C GLU A 222 -12.83 -17.00 4.13
N ASN A 223 -12.46 -16.89 5.41
CA ASN A 223 -13.25 -16.14 6.39
C ASN A 223 -13.21 -14.62 6.17
N PHE A 224 -12.16 -14.09 5.54
CA PHE A 224 -12.06 -12.68 5.19
C PHE A 224 -13.10 -12.31 4.13
N PHE A 225 -13.16 -13.06 3.02
CA PHE A 225 -14.09 -12.76 1.93
C PHE A 225 -15.54 -13.08 2.27
N ASN A 226 -15.78 -14.11 3.09
CA ASN A 226 -17.12 -14.39 3.62
C ASN A 226 -17.58 -13.38 4.70
N GLY A 227 -16.70 -12.47 5.14
CA GLY A 227 -17.03 -11.46 6.15
C GLY A 227 -17.16 -12.03 7.58
N ASN A 228 -16.70 -13.25 7.80
CA ASN A 228 -16.77 -13.97 9.08
C ASN A 228 -15.69 -13.49 10.07
N LEU A 229 -14.56 -12.97 9.58
CA LEU A 229 -13.53 -12.38 10.43
C LEU A 229 -14.02 -11.12 11.16
N ILE A 230 -13.48 -10.90 12.36
CA ILE A 230 -13.64 -9.63 13.05
C ILE A 230 -12.79 -8.54 12.40
N PHE A 231 -13.17 -7.28 12.59
CA PHE A 231 -12.56 -6.14 11.91
C PHE A 231 -11.05 -6.01 12.12
N GLU A 232 -10.56 -6.24 13.35
CA GLU A 232 -9.12 -6.13 13.64
C GLU A 232 -8.30 -7.26 12.98
N ASP A 233 -8.85 -8.46 12.86
CA ASP A 233 -8.17 -9.57 12.18
C ASP A 233 -8.19 -9.39 10.67
N MET A 234 -9.28 -8.82 10.10
CA MET A 234 -9.30 -8.40 8.71
C MET A 234 -8.20 -7.38 8.40
N LYS A 235 -8.00 -6.37 9.26
CA LYS A 235 -6.92 -5.38 9.09
C LYS A 235 -5.54 -6.03 9.08
N LYS A 236 -5.27 -6.93 10.04
CA LYS A 236 -3.99 -7.63 10.12
C LYS A 236 -3.74 -8.45 8.87
N LEU A 237 -4.74 -9.21 8.42
CA LEU A 237 -4.63 -10.05 7.23
C LEU A 237 -4.44 -9.22 5.95
N LEU A 238 -5.10 -8.07 5.84
CA LEU A 238 -4.91 -7.12 4.76
C LEU A 238 -3.48 -6.55 4.75
N LEU A 239 -2.95 -6.17 5.92
CA LEU A 239 -1.58 -5.69 6.05
C LEU A 239 -0.56 -6.78 5.67
N LEU A 240 -0.77 -8.01 6.15
CA LEU A 240 0.04 -9.17 5.80
C LEU A 240 0.04 -9.40 4.28
N SER A 241 -1.13 -9.36 3.66
CA SER A 241 -1.30 -9.53 2.22
C SER A 241 -0.54 -8.47 1.40
N LYS A 242 -0.61 -7.20 1.82
CA LYS A 242 0.16 -6.09 1.20
C LYS A 242 1.67 -6.28 1.35
N LYS A 243 2.13 -6.80 2.49
CA LYS A 243 3.55 -7.12 2.70
C LYS A 243 4.01 -8.29 1.83
N LEU A 244 3.19 -9.35 1.70
CA LEU A 244 3.47 -10.47 0.78
C LEU A 244 3.57 -10.01 -0.67
N GLU A 245 2.65 -9.14 -1.11
CA GLU A 245 2.68 -8.54 -2.44
C GLU A 245 3.94 -7.67 -2.65
N SER A 246 4.33 -6.90 -1.62
CA SER A 246 5.59 -6.14 -1.63
C SER A 246 6.84 -7.03 -1.76
N ILE A 247 6.85 -8.22 -1.13
CA ILE A 247 7.94 -9.20 -1.27
C ILE A 247 7.96 -9.79 -2.69
N CYS A 248 6.80 -10.12 -3.25
CA CYS A 248 6.69 -10.54 -4.65
C CYS A 248 7.22 -9.47 -5.62
N GLY A 249 7.15 -8.18 -5.24
CA GLY A 249 7.74 -7.05 -5.97
C GLY A 249 9.23 -6.81 -5.71
N VAL A 250 9.92 -7.64 -4.92
CA VAL A 250 11.38 -7.57 -4.75
C VAL A 250 12.08 -8.30 -5.89
N SER A 251 11.65 -9.52 -6.24
CA SER A 251 12.20 -10.27 -7.38
C SER A 251 11.20 -11.25 -8.03
N PRO A 252 11.35 -11.57 -9.32
CA PRO A 252 10.53 -12.57 -10.01
C PRO A 252 10.60 -13.98 -9.40
N GLU A 253 11.77 -14.34 -8.86
CA GLU A 253 12.00 -15.64 -8.22
C GLU A 253 11.25 -15.76 -6.89
N LEU A 254 11.24 -14.69 -6.07
CA LEU A 254 10.42 -14.64 -4.85
C LEU A 254 8.94 -14.75 -5.18
N LYS A 255 8.46 -14.03 -6.20
CA LYS A 255 7.07 -14.15 -6.69
C LYS A 255 6.71 -15.58 -7.08
N THR A 256 7.64 -16.27 -7.74
CA THR A 256 7.47 -17.67 -8.17
C THR A 256 7.38 -18.61 -6.97
N ILE A 257 8.30 -18.49 -6.02
CA ILE A 257 8.34 -19.34 -4.81
C ILE A 257 7.09 -19.13 -3.95
N ILE A 258 6.72 -17.87 -3.68
CA ILE A 258 5.53 -17.55 -2.88
C ILE A 258 4.28 -18.05 -3.60
N GLY A 259 4.15 -17.80 -4.90
CA GLY A 259 3.01 -18.28 -5.69
C GLY A 259 2.85 -19.81 -5.67
N LYS A 260 3.96 -20.55 -5.75
CA LYS A 260 3.97 -22.02 -5.67
C LYS A 260 3.56 -22.52 -4.28
N ASN A 261 4.10 -21.93 -3.21
CA ASN A 261 3.89 -22.40 -1.83
C ASN A 261 2.56 -21.90 -1.22
N MET A 262 1.95 -20.87 -1.80
CA MET A 262 0.65 -20.31 -1.39
C MET A 262 -0.41 -20.52 -2.49
N ASP A 263 -0.33 -21.64 -3.21
CA ASP A 263 -1.29 -21.97 -4.26
C ASP A 263 -2.71 -22.06 -3.67
N GLY A 264 -3.68 -21.46 -4.36
CA GLY A 264 -5.07 -21.39 -3.90
C GLY A 264 -5.35 -20.40 -2.76
N ILE A 265 -4.42 -19.50 -2.42
CA ILE A 265 -4.66 -18.39 -1.47
C ILE A 265 -4.72 -17.06 -2.24
N GLU A 266 -5.85 -16.34 -2.14
CA GLU A 266 -6.08 -15.09 -2.87
C GLU A 266 -5.46 -13.85 -2.18
N TYR A 267 -4.23 -13.95 -1.65
CA TYR A 267 -3.57 -12.83 -0.94
C TYR A 267 -3.36 -11.60 -1.82
N LYS A 268 -3.17 -11.77 -3.14
CA LYS A 268 -3.04 -10.65 -4.08
C LYS A 268 -4.35 -9.87 -4.20
N LYS A 269 -5.48 -10.57 -4.25
CA LYS A 269 -6.81 -9.95 -4.27
C LYS A 269 -7.07 -9.21 -2.97
N MET A 270 -6.71 -9.79 -1.82
CA MET A 270 -6.77 -9.07 -0.54
C MET A 270 -5.90 -7.81 -0.55
N ALA A 271 -4.65 -7.90 -1.01
CA ALA A 271 -3.75 -6.74 -1.08
C ALA A 271 -4.32 -5.60 -1.94
N SER A 272 -4.89 -5.94 -3.10
CA SER A 272 -5.43 -4.98 -4.07
C SER A 272 -6.79 -4.41 -3.68
N TYR A 273 -7.69 -5.25 -3.13
CA TYR A 273 -9.11 -4.91 -2.99
C TYR A 273 -9.67 -5.09 -1.58
N GLY A 274 -8.88 -5.60 -0.64
CA GLY A 274 -9.32 -5.89 0.73
C GLY A 274 -9.80 -4.65 1.50
N GLU A 275 -9.36 -3.45 1.12
CA GLU A 275 -9.87 -2.19 1.69
C GLU A 275 -11.38 -2.02 1.49
N PHE A 276 -11.92 -2.48 0.36
CA PHE A 276 -13.36 -2.40 0.09
C PHE A 276 -14.17 -3.29 1.02
N TYR A 277 -13.72 -4.53 1.23
CA TYR A 277 -14.33 -5.46 2.18
C TYR A 277 -14.21 -4.94 3.62
N LEU A 278 -13.07 -4.35 3.96
CA LEU A 278 -12.83 -3.76 5.27
C LEU A 278 -13.75 -2.56 5.54
N LEU A 279 -13.95 -1.70 4.54
CA LEU A 279 -14.89 -0.57 4.61
C LEU A 279 -16.33 -1.07 4.83
N ASP A 280 -16.76 -2.08 4.08
CA ASP A 280 -18.12 -2.63 4.22
C ASP A 280 -18.31 -3.30 5.59
N LYS A 281 -17.29 -4.00 6.11
CA LYS A 281 -17.30 -4.54 7.47
C LYS A 281 -17.45 -3.43 8.51
N ASN A 282 -16.70 -2.33 8.36
CA ASN A 282 -16.80 -1.18 9.26
C ASN A 282 -18.20 -0.55 9.22
N ASN A 283 -18.77 -0.38 8.03
CA ASN A 283 -20.12 0.13 7.84
C ASN A 283 -21.16 -0.76 8.52
N SER A 284 -21.05 -2.09 8.39
CA SER A 284 -21.93 -3.03 9.10
C SER A 284 -21.77 -2.94 10.63
N ILE A 285 -20.56 -2.79 11.15
CA ILE A 285 -20.31 -2.61 12.59
C ILE A 285 -20.93 -1.31 13.10
N GLU A 286 -20.75 -0.22 12.37
CA GLU A 286 -21.30 1.08 12.74
C GLU A 286 -22.83 1.08 12.69
N LEU A 287 -23.42 0.43 11.67
CA LEU A 287 -24.85 0.20 11.59
C LEU A 287 -25.38 -0.55 12.82
N GLU A 288 -24.73 -1.65 13.21
CA GLU A 288 -25.11 -2.43 14.39
C GLU A 288 -24.95 -1.65 15.70
N LYS A 289 -23.91 -0.82 15.84
CA LYS A 289 -23.75 0.08 16.99
C LYS A 289 -24.90 1.09 17.09
N GLN A 290 -25.29 1.69 15.96
CA GLN A 290 -26.41 2.64 15.89
C GLN A 290 -27.76 1.98 16.15
N TYR A 291 -27.92 0.73 15.72
CA TYR A 291 -29.11 -0.07 16.03
C TYR A 291 -29.20 -0.43 17.52
N ARG A 292 -28.07 -0.77 18.16
CA ARG A 292 -28.06 -1.18 19.58
C ARG A 292 -28.10 -0.02 20.57
N SER A 293 -27.89 1.22 20.11
CA SER A 293 -27.89 2.40 20.99
C SER A 293 -29.28 2.79 21.50
N ASN A 294 -30.34 2.34 20.82
CA ASN A 294 -31.73 2.59 21.18
C ASN A 294 -32.56 1.31 21.08
N HIS A 295 -33.80 1.38 21.58
CA HIS A 295 -34.78 0.31 21.38
C HIS A 295 -35.63 0.64 20.15
N TYR A 296 -35.59 -0.23 19.14
CA TYR A 296 -36.35 -0.12 17.90
C TYR A 296 -37.37 -1.24 17.80
N THR A 297 -38.55 -0.94 17.25
CA THR A 297 -39.67 -1.88 17.09
C THR A 297 -40.23 -1.79 15.67
N PHE A 298 -41.14 -2.68 15.26
CA PHE A 298 -41.80 -2.54 13.96
C PHE A 298 -42.52 -1.18 13.80
N ASP A 299 -43.08 -0.64 14.88
CA ASP A 299 -43.80 0.64 14.86
C ASP A 299 -42.86 1.85 14.92
N SER A 300 -41.63 1.68 15.37
CA SER A 300 -40.56 2.69 15.39
C SER A 300 -39.23 2.03 14.98
N PRO A 301 -39.06 1.70 13.70
CA PRO A 301 -37.93 0.89 13.27
C PRO A 301 -36.66 1.74 13.15
N PHE A 302 -35.51 1.07 13.16
CA PHE A 302 -34.25 1.71 12.83
C PHE A 302 -34.16 1.91 11.31
N ILE A 303 -33.71 3.08 10.88
CA ILE A 303 -33.60 3.42 9.45
C ILE A 303 -32.20 3.95 9.18
N LYS A 304 -31.53 3.37 8.19
CA LYS A 304 -30.22 3.80 7.72
C LYS A 304 -30.25 4.04 6.22
N LEU A 305 -30.20 5.30 5.80
CA LEU A 305 -30.02 5.68 4.39
C LEU A 305 -28.59 5.33 3.93
N ASN A 306 -28.46 4.83 2.69
CA ASN A 306 -27.19 4.56 2.01
C ASN A 306 -26.16 3.86 2.91
N PRO A 307 -26.48 2.65 3.43
CA PRO A 307 -25.71 2.02 4.50
C PRO A 307 -24.24 1.74 4.15
N TYR A 308 -23.95 1.48 2.88
CA TYR A 308 -22.59 1.19 2.38
C TYR A 308 -21.98 2.33 1.55
N GLY A 309 -22.63 3.49 1.49
CA GLY A 309 -22.13 4.67 0.78
C GLY A 309 -22.26 4.64 -0.74
N ARG A 310 -22.56 3.49 -1.37
CA ARG A 310 -22.57 3.33 -2.82
C ARG A 310 -23.93 3.51 -3.49
N THR A 311 -25.03 3.50 -2.74
CA THR A 311 -26.39 3.55 -3.30
C THR A 311 -27.24 4.63 -2.59
N PRO A 312 -27.12 5.91 -2.96
CA PRO A 312 -27.75 7.02 -2.24
C PRO A 312 -29.28 7.01 -2.25
N LEU A 313 -29.90 6.21 -3.14
CA LEU A 313 -31.34 6.04 -3.28
C LEU A 313 -31.83 4.69 -2.70
N SER A 314 -31.09 4.16 -1.73
CA SER A 314 -31.45 2.98 -0.95
C SER A 314 -31.40 3.26 0.55
N ALA A 315 -32.06 2.40 1.33
CA ALA A 315 -31.95 2.40 2.78
C ALA A 315 -32.13 0.98 3.34
N ILE A 316 -31.70 0.78 4.58
CA ILE A 316 -32.10 -0.34 5.42
C ILE A 316 -33.17 0.14 6.40
N VAL A 317 -34.21 -0.67 6.56
CA VAL A 317 -35.11 -0.59 7.71
C VAL A 317 -34.92 -1.86 8.53
N LYS A 318 -34.56 -1.73 9.80
CA LYS A 318 -34.29 -2.88 10.70
C LYS A 318 -35.36 -2.97 11.77
N VAL A 319 -35.89 -4.17 11.94
CA VAL A 319 -36.96 -4.52 12.87
C VAL A 319 -36.50 -5.60 13.84
N GLU A 320 -37.33 -5.87 14.86
CA GLU A 320 -37.06 -6.90 15.87
C GLU A 320 -37.00 -8.30 15.25
N ASN A 321 -36.22 -9.18 15.89
CA ASN A 321 -35.90 -10.52 15.36
C ASN A 321 -37.12 -11.45 15.23
N ASP A 322 -38.22 -11.20 15.96
CA ASP A 322 -39.44 -12.01 15.91
C ASP A 322 -40.08 -12.03 14.51
N PHE A 323 -39.71 -11.09 13.64
CA PHE A 323 -40.21 -10.99 12.26
C PHE A 323 -39.26 -11.54 11.20
N VAL A 324 -38.10 -12.10 11.58
CA VAL A 324 -37.15 -12.70 10.64
C VAL A 324 -37.80 -13.77 9.77
N GLY A 325 -37.49 -13.77 8.47
CA GLY A 325 -38.01 -14.70 7.47
C GLY A 325 -39.43 -14.42 6.97
N LYS A 326 -40.13 -13.45 7.56
CA LYS A 326 -41.51 -13.10 7.19
C LYS A 326 -41.55 -12.33 5.87
N ASP A 327 -42.59 -12.58 5.07
CA ASP A 327 -42.83 -11.86 3.83
C ASP A 327 -43.31 -10.43 4.10
N VAL A 328 -42.72 -9.48 3.37
CA VAL A 328 -43.10 -8.07 3.43
C VAL A 328 -43.30 -7.50 2.02
N SER A 329 -44.23 -6.57 1.89
CA SER A 329 -44.37 -5.73 0.71
C SER A 329 -43.92 -4.31 1.04
N VAL A 330 -42.96 -3.82 0.28
CA VAL A 330 -42.46 -2.45 0.38
C VAL A 330 -43.08 -1.63 -0.74
N THR A 331 -43.69 -0.51 -0.41
CA THR A 331 -44.30 0.44 -1.36
C THR A 331 -43.67 1.81 -1.18
N ILE A 332 -42.99 2.30 -2.20
CA ILE A 332 -42.51 3.67 -2.31
C ILE A 332 -43.61 4.47 -3.00
N GLU A 333 -44.12 5.50 -2.32
CA GLU A 333 -45.16 6.37 -2.87
C GLU A 333 -44.65 7.11 -4.11
N GLY A 334 -45.44 7.10 -5.18
CA GLY A 334 -45.12 7.78 -6.42
C GLY A 334 -45.21 9.30 -6.28
N ARG A 335 -44.47 10.02 -7.12
CA ARG A 335 -44.45 11.50 -7.17
C ARG A 335 -44.63 11.99 -8.60
N GLU A 336 -45.15 13.21 -8.75
CA GLU A 336 -45.24 13.91 -10.05
C GLU A 336 -45.82 13.04 -11.18
N ASN A 337 -46.97 12.40 -10.90
CA ASN A 337 -47.67 11.48 -11.81
C ASN A 337 -46.98 10.11 -12.06
N SER A 338 -45.92 9.78 -11.31
CA SER A 338 -45.44 8.39 -11.18
C SER A 338 -46.39 7.58 -10.31
N GLN A 339 -46.57 6.33 -10.70
CA GLN A 339 -47.28 5.35 -9.89
C GLN A 339 -46.41 4.91 -8.71
N ASN A 340 -47.06 4.37 -7.66
CA ASN A 340 -46.36 3.75 -6.55
C ASN A 340 -45.49 2.59 -7.05
N TYR A 341 -44.27 2.51 -6.55
CA TYR A 341 -43.38 1.38 -6.82
C TYR A 341 -43.49 0.37 -5.67
N THR A 342 -43.92 -0.86 -5.96
CA THR A 342 -44.11 -1.90 -4.94
C THR A 342 -43.37 -3.17 -5.32
N TYR A 343 -42.68 -3.77 -4.36
CA TYR A 343 -42.04 -5.08 -4.50
C TYR A 343 -42.21 -5.90 -3.22
N LYS A 344 -42.01 -7.21 -3.36
CA LYS A 344 -42.03 -8.17 -2.24
C LYS A 344 -40.60 -8.57 -1.89
N THR A 345 -40.36 -8.76 -0.61
CA THR A 345 -39.09 -9.26 -0.07
C THR A 345 -39.36 -9.93 1.28
N LYS A 346 -38.30 -10.44 1.92
CA LYS A 346 -38.34 -11.04 3.24
C LYS A 346 -37.51 -10.22 4.22
N ILE A 347 -37.86 -10.31 5.48
CA ILE A 347 -37.01 -9.81 6.56
C ILE A 347 -35.80 -10.75 6.67
N LYS A 348 -34.60 -10.24 6.47
CA LYS A 348 -33.35 -11.01 6.51
C LYS A 348 -33.07 -11.57 7.91
N GLU A 349 -32.15 -12.51 8.03
CA GLU A 349 -31.76 -13.14 9.31
C GLU A 349 -31.33 -12.14 10.39
N ASN A 350 -30.78 -11.00 9.97
CA ASN A 350 -30.39 -9.91 10.85
C ASN A 350 -31.51 -8.89 11.11
N GLY A 351 -32.76 -9.17 10.73
CA GLY A 351 -33.91 -8.27 10.93
C GLY A 351 -34.00 -7.12 9.91
N GLU A 352 -33.20 -7.11 8.85
CA GLU A 352 -33.16 -6.03 7.86
C GLU A 352 -34.17 -6.22 6.72
N ILE A 353 -34.75 -5.10 6.29
CA ILE A 353 -35.57 -4.94 5.10
C ILE A 353 -34.87 -3.94 4.19
N GLU A 354 -34.61 -4.35 2.95
CA GLU A 354 -33.99 -3.48 1.95
C GLU A 354 -35.04 -2.55 1.32
N ILE A 355 -34.78 -1.24 1.38
CA ILE A 355 -35.60 -0.21 0.74
C ILE A 355 -34.86 0.29 -0.50
N ILE A 356 -35.37 -0.02 -1.68
CA ILE A 356 -34.79 0.29 -2.98
C ILE A 356 -35.79 1.11 -3.81
N GLY A 357 -35.32 2.07 -4.60
CA GLY A 357 -36.18 2.83 -5.51
C GLY A 357 -36.62 4.19 -4.95
N LEU A 358 -35.87 4.77 -4.03
CA LEU A 358 -36.16 6.11 -3.49
C LEU A 358 -35.98 7.20 -4.55
N TYR A 359 -36.70 8.31 -4.42
CA TYR A 359 -36.50 9.51 -5.21
C TYR A 359 -35.39 10.38 -4.60
N PRO A 360 -34.60 11.11 -5.40
CA PRO A 360 -33.57 12.02 -4.94
C PRO A 360 -34.15 13.32 -4.36
N LYS A 361 -33.35 14.01 -3.52
CA LYS A 361 -33.62 15.35 -2.98
C LYS A 361 -35.02 15.51 -2.39
N THR A 362 -35.47 14.50 -1.63
CA THR A 362 -36.81 14.54 -1.05
C THR A 362 -37.01 13.61 0.13
N LYS A 363 -38.04 13.92 0.91
CA LYS A 363 -38.71 13.02 1.83
C LYS A 363 -39.54 12.01 1.03
N ASN A 364 -39.16 10.74 1.12
CA ASN A 364 -39.83 9.61 0.51
C ASN A 364 -40.77 8.95 1.52
N ASN A 365 -42.03 8.77 1.16
CA ASN A 365 -42.98 7.99 1.97
C ASN A 365 -42.90 6.53 1.58
N VAL A 366 -42.43 5.69 2.50
CA VAL A 366 -42.25 4.25 2.29
C VAL A 366 -43.20 3.51 3.20
N THR A 367 -44.04 2.66 2.64
CA THR A 367 -44.97 1.80 3.38
C THR A 367 -44.45 0.37 3.37
N ILE A 368 -44.28 -0.20 4.56
CA ILE A 368 -43.91 -1.60 4.79
C ILE A 368 -45.14 -2.32 5.30
N ARG A 369 -45.59 -3.34 4.58
CA ARG A 369 -46.66 -4.25 4.99
C ARG A 369 -46.09 -5.63 5.25
N LEU A 370 -46.28 -6.14 6.46
CA LEU A 370 -45.99 -7.53 6.78
C LEU A 370 -47.17 -8.39 6.33
N ASN A 371 -46.89 -9.40 5.50
CA ASN A 371 -47.88 -10.24 4.85
C ASN A 371 -47.59 -11.71 5.19
N ASP A 372 -47.81 -12.11 6.45
CA ASP A 372 -47.60 -13.50 6.88
C ASP A 372 -48.86 -14.06 7.54
N GLY A 373 -49.59 -14.90 6.80
CA GLY A 373 -50.84 -15.51 7.26
C GLY A 373 -51.86 -14.47 7.76
N ASP A 374 -52.21 -14.56 9.05
CA ASP A 374 -53.16 -13.67 9.72
C ASP A 374 -52.52 -12.37 10.24
N ILE A 375 -51.18 -12.27 10.26
CA ILE A 375 -50.48 -11.08 10.75
C ILE A 375 -50.42 -10.04 9.62
N GLN A 376 -51.30 -9.03 9.72
CA GLN A 376 -51.26 -7.85 8.85
C GLN A 376 -50.84 -6.62 9.66
N LYS A 377 -49.54 -6.32 9.66
CA LYS A 377 -49.02 -5.05 10.18
C LYS A 377 -48.64 -4.13 9.03
N LYS A 378 -48.91 -2.83 9.18
CA LYS A 378 -48.54 -1.80 8.22
C LYS A 378 -47.85 -0.66 8.95
N LYS A 379 -46.67 -0.27 8.47
CA LYS A 379 -45.96 0.92 8.93
C LYS A 379 -45.61 1.80 7.74
N SER A 380 -45.78 3.11 7.89
CA SER A 380 -45.25 4.10 6.95
C SER A 380 -44.09 4.84 7.62
N VAL A 381 -42.97 4.95 6.91
CA VAL A 381 -41.75 5.65 7.34
C VAL A 381 -41.39 6.70 6.31
N GLU A 382 -40.82 7.80 6.77
CA GLU A 382 -40.31 8.87 5.92
C GLU A 382 -38.78 8.76 5.83
N ILE A 383 -38.24 8.73 4.60
CA ILE A 383 -36.79 8.63 4.36
C ILE A 383 -36.37 9.81 3.50
N GLU A 384 -35.58 10.71 4.08
CA GLU A 384 -35.08 11.90 3.40
C GLU A 384 -33.78 11.59 2.64
N THR A 385 -33.77 11.83 1.33
CA THR A 385 -32.61 11.64 0.44
C THR A 385 -31.96 12.98 0.09
N GLY A 386 -30.64 12.94 -0.12
CA GLY A 386 -29.86 14.10 -0.53
C GLY A 386 -29.87 14.37 -2.03
N ILE A 387 -29.06 15.36 -2.43
CA ILE A 387 -28.74 15.65 -3.82
C ILE A 387 -27.89 14.48 -4.37
N ILE A 388 -28.10 14.14 -5.64
CA ILE A 388 -27.35 13.10 -6.37
C ILE A 388 -26.25 13.76 -7.21
N ASN A 389 -25.34 12.94 -7.75
CA ASN A 389 -24.21 13.45 -8.52
C ASN A 389 -24.67 14.29 -9.74
N ASP A 390 -24.18 15.52 -9.84
CA ASP A 390 -24.53 16.48 -10.91
C ASP A 390 -23.98 16.05 -12.28
N ALA A 391 -23.08 15.06 -12.35
CA ALA A 391 -22.61 14.46 -13.59
C ALA A 391 -23.65 13.53 -14.25
N LEU A 392 -24.71 13.15 -13.54
CA LEU A 392 -25.78 12.32 -14.09
C LEU A 392 -26.53 13.09 -15.20
N PRO A 393 -26.93 12.40 -16.29
CA PRO A 393 -27.56 13.06 -17.42
C PRO A 393 -28.97 13.59 -17.08
N ALA A 394 -29.34 14.69 -17.72
CA ALA A 394 -30.72 15.18 -17.71
C ALA A 394 -31.60 14.28 -18.58
N ILE A 395 -32.72 13.78 -18.03
CA ILE A 395 -33.61 12.84 -18.70
C ILE A 395 -34.87 13.56 -19.19
N VAL A 396 -35.11 13.53 -20.49
CA VAL A 396 -36.29 14.13 -21.13
C VAL A 396 -37.15 13.03 -21.73
N ILE A 397 -38.40 12.93 -21.27
CA ILE A 397 -39.40 12.02 -21.85
C ILE A 397 -40.04 12.71 -23.06
N GLU A 398 -39.66 12.29 -24.27
CA GLU A 398 -40.19 12.80 -25.54
C GLU A 398 -41.53 12.15 -25.91
N LYS A 399 -41.73 10.88 -25.52
CA LYS A 399 -42.95 10.12 -25.81
C LYS A 399 -43.24 9.09 -24.74
N ARG A 400 -44.52 8.96 -24.38
CA ARG A 400 -45.02 7.92 -23.47
C ARG A 400 -46.47 7.60 -23.80
N VAL A 401 -46.77 6.35 -24.15
CA VAL A 401 -48.13 5.85 -24.38
C VAL A 401 -48.52 4.94 -23.23
N ASP A 402 -49.41 5.42 -22.36
CA ASP A 402 -49.82 4.70 -21.16
C ASP A 402 -50.48 3.34 -21.49
N GLY A 403 -50.13 2.32 -20.71
CA GLY A 403 -50.65 0.94 -20.87
C GLY A 403 -50.01 0.13 -22.01
N SER A 404 -49.32 0.76 -22.95
CA SER A 404 -48.66 0.09 -24.08
C SER A 404 -47.19 -0.26 -23.83
N ILE A 405 -46.54 0.46 -22.90
CA ILE A 405 -45.13 0.27 -22.52
C ILE A 405 -45.00 -0.96 -21.60
N GLU A 406 -43.94 -1.74 -21.78
CA GLU A 406 -43.62 -2.85 -20.88
C GLU A 406 -43.30 -2.37 -19.45
N SER A 407 -43.73 -3.11 -18.43
CA SER A 407 -43.42 -2.79 -17.04
C SER A 407 -41.91 -2.79 -16.77
N GLY A 408 -41.50 -2.11 -15.70
CA GLY A 408 -40.11 -2.02 -15.26
C GLY A 408 -39.54 -0.62 -15.41
N MET A 409 -38.22 -0.54 -15.28
CA MET A 409 -37.42 0.68 -15.31
C MET A 409 -36.24 0.51 -16.26
N ASN A 410 -35.62 1.62 -16.63
CA ASN A 410 -34.54 1.65 -17.61
C ASN A 410 -33.19 1.73 -16.89
N LEU A 411 -32.41 0.65 -16.95
CA LEU A 411 -31.01 0.61 -16.52
C LEU A 411 -30.12 1.28 -17.55
N VAL A 412 -29.17 2.07 -17.06
CA VAL A 412 -28.18 2.79 -17.85
C VAL A 412 -26.80 2.49 -17.28
N SER A 413 -25.93 1.87 -18.08
CA SER A 413 -24.50 1.76 -17.74
C SER A 413 -23.81 3.07 -18.13
N PHE A 414 -23.83 4.04 -17.22
CA PHE A 414 -23.28 5.37 -17.42
C PHE A 414 -21.94 5.51 -16.70
N ASN A 415 -20.99 6.18 -17.35
CA ASN A 415 -19.65 6.39 -16.84
C ASN A 415 -19.23 7.84 -17.10
N THR A 416 -18.46 8.39 -16.16
CA THR A 416 -17.80 9.69 -16.28
C THR A 416 -16.29 9.48 -16.49
N ARG A 417 -15.52 10.57 -16.58
CA ARG A 417 -14.05 10.51 -16.65
C ARG A 417 -13.44 9.71 -15.49
N GLU A 418 -13.99 9.94 -14.30
CA GLU A 418 -13.34 9.58 -13.04
C GLU A 418 -14.01 8.36 -12.38
N GLU A 419 -15.28 8.11 -12.69
CA GLU A 419 -16.09 7.12 -11.98
C GLU A 419 -17.16 6.46 -12.86
N SER A 420 -17.39 5.16 -12.61
CA SER A 420 -18.52 4.43 -13.13
C SER A 420 -19.76 4.64 -12.25
N LEU A 421 -20.83 5.17 -12.84
CA LEU A 421 -22.07 5.60 -12.18
C LEU A 421 -23.32 5.06 -12.88
N PRO A 422 -23.48 3.74 -13.01
CA PRO A 422 -24.71 3.19 -13.53
C PRO A 422 -25.91 3.62 -12.67
N PHE A 423 -27.02 3.91 -13.34
CA PHE A 423 -28.25 4.36 -12.70
C PHE A 423 -29.48 3.80 -13.39
N ILE A 424 -30.63 3.89 -12.71
CA ILE A 424 -31.91 3.39 -13.21
C ILE A 424 -32.94 4.51 -13.11
N PHE A 425 -33.75 4.68 -14.16
CA PHE A 425 -34.83 5.66 -14.18
C PHE A 425 -36.19 5.05 -14.57
N ASP A 426 -37.27 5.61 -14.03
CA ASP A 426 -38.64 5.17 -14.32
C ASP A 426 -39.20 5.74 -15.63
N SER A 427 -40.41 5.34 -16.03
CA SER A 427 -41.03 5.80 -17.28
C SER A 427 -41.38 7.29 -17.30
N ASN A 428 -41.25 8.00 -16.18
CA ASN A 428 -41.38 9.45 -16.07
C ASN A 428 -40.03 10.17 -16.09
N GLY A 429 -38.91 9.45 -16.23
CA GLY A 429 -37.58 10.05 -16.23
C GLY A 429 -37.01 10.30 -14.84
N ASN A 430 -37.67 9.83 -13.77
CA ASN A 430 -37.14 9.99 -12.43
C ASN A 430 -36.06 8.93 -12.17
N ILE A 431 -34.90 9.35 -11.70
CA ILE A 431 -33.85 8.42 -11.25
C ILE A 431 -34.28 7.75 -9.94
N ARG A 432 -34.22 6.42 -9.90
CA ARG A 432 -34.70 5.57 -8.79
C ARG A 432 -33.60 4.75 -8.13
N TYR A 433 -32.43 4.65 -8.78
CA TYR A 433 -31.29 3.93 -8.25
C TYR A 433 -30.01 4.46 -8.88
N ILE A 434 -28.93 4.50 -8.10
CA ILE A 434 -27.58 4.85 -8.52
C ILE A 434 -26.65 3.88 -7.81
N LEU A 435 -25.65 3.37 -8.51
CA LEU A 435 -24.56 2.60 -7.93
C LEU A 435 -23.23 3.29 -8.23
N ILE A 436 -22.51 3.66 -7.17
CA ILE A 436 -21.14 4.15 -7.25
C ILE A 436 -20.23 2.94 -7.17
N VAL A 437 -19.64 2.52 -8.30
CA VAL A 437 -18.94 1.23 -8.38
C VAL A 437 -17.61 1.26 -7.62
N SER A 438 -16.64 2.06 -8.06
CA SER A 438 -15.29 2.10 -7.47
C SER A 438 -14.44 3.17 -8.15
N PRO A 439 -13.40 3.72 -7.47
CA PRO A 439 -12.37 4.51 -8.15
C PRO A 439 -11.43 3.66 -9.03
N VAL A 440 -11.44 2.32 -8.89
CA VAL A 440 -10.60 1.40 -9.70
C VAL A 440 -11.24 1.16 -11.06
N ILE A 441 -12.52 0.78 -11.09
CA ILE A 441 -13.27 0.57 -12.34
C ILE A 441 -13.91 1.89 -12.76
N LYS A 442 -13.29 2.56 -13.72
CA LYS A 442 -13.77 3.86 -14.23
C LYS A 442 -14.85 3.74 -15.30
N LYS A 443 -14.84 2.63 -16.04
CA LYS A 443 -15.81 2.33 -17.10
C LYS A 443 -16.30 0.91 -16.93
N SER A 444 -17.57 0.74 -16.53
CA SER A 444 -18.17 -0.58 -16.37
C SER A 444 -19.49 -0.72 -17.12
N LEU A 445 -19.77 -1.96 -17.53
CA LEU A 445 -21.12 -2.42 -17.82
C LEU A 445 -21.74 -2.94 -16.54
N LEU A 446 -22.97 -2.50 -16.25
CA LEU A 446 -23.78 -3.06 -15.17
C LEU A 446 -24.77 -4.07 -15.74
N ASP A 447 -24.80 -5.25 -15.13
CA ASP A 447 -25.82 -6.26 -15.38
C ASP A 447 -26.26 -6.95 -14.10
N ARG A 448 -27.28 -7.80 -14.19
CA ARG A 448 -27.64 -8.71 -13.09
C ARG A 448 -27.10 -10.09 -13.34
N ASN A 449 -26.61 -10.74 -12.29
CA ASN A 449 -26.28 -12.16 -12.33
C ASN A 449 -27.46 -13.06 -11.92
N GLU A 450 -27.24 -14.37 -11.96
CA GLU A 450 -28.26 -15.38 -11.66
C GLU A 450 -28.77 -15.32 -10.22
N ASN A 451 -27.95 -14.79 -9.29
CA ASN A 451 -28.31 -14.60 -7.89
C ASN A 451 -29.03 -13.26 -7.62
N GLY A 452 -29.33 -12.49 -8.68
CA GLY A 452 -29.99 -11.19 -8.58
C GLY A 452 -29.06 -10.05 -8.13
N ASN A 453 -27.76 -10.30 -7.97
CA ASN A 453 -26.76 -9.30 -7.60
C ASN A 453 -26.37 -8.45 -8.80
N TRP A 454 -25.89 -7.25 -8.52
CA TRP A 454 -25.32 -6.36 -9.52
C TRP A 454 -23.91 -6.79 -9.86
N GLU A 455 -23.61 -7.01 -11.13
CA GLU A 455 -22.24 -7.19 -11.63
C GLU A 455 -21.84 -5.98 -12.44
N ALA A 456 -20.87 -5.22 -11.94
CA ALA A 456 -20.20 -4.16 -12.67
C ALA A 456 -18.87 -4.71 -13.18
N TYR A 457 -18.69 -4.80 -14.49
CA TYR A 457 -17.48 -5.38 -15.09
C TYR A 457 -16.84 -4.47 -16.14
N ASP A 458 -15.51 -4.48 -16.16
CA ASP A 458 -14.67 -3.89 -17.21
C ASP A 458 -13.84 -4.98 -17.92
N ASP A 459 -12.76 -4.62 -18.62
CA ASP A 459 -11.94 -5.62 -19.32
C ASP A 459 -11.18 -6.57 -18.38
N ASP A 460 -10.90 -6.14 -17.15
CA ASP A 460 -9.97 -6.81 -16.25
C ASP A 460 -10.68 -7.39 -15.01
N LEU A 461 -11.79 -6.79 -14.57
CA LEU A 461 -12.41 -7.08 -13.28
C LEU A 461 -13.94 -7.14 -13.37
N ILE A 462 -14.52 -7.94 -12.46
CA ILE A 462 -15.94 -8.00 -12.17
C ILE A 462 -16.11 -7.70 -10.68
N PHE A 463 -16.87 -6.65 -10.36
CA PHE A 463 -17.32 -6.34 -9.01
C PHE A 463 -18.77 -6.78 -8.87
N GLU A 464 -19.03 -7.64 -7.91
CA GLU A 464 -20.38 -8.09 -7.56
C GLU A 464 -20.86 -7.33 -6.32
N PHE A 465 -22.03 -6.71 -6.42
CA PHE A 465 -22.67 -5.97 -5.33
C PHE A 465 -24.05 -6.52 -5.00
N ASP A 466 -24.43 -6.42 -3.73
CA ASP A 466 -25.83 -6.51 -3.36
C ASP A 466 -26.64 -5.29 -3.81
N MET A 467 -27.97 -5.38 -3.64
CA MET A 467 -28.90 -4.30 -3.98
C MET A 467 -28.68 -3.01 -3.18
N LEU A 468 -27.94 -3.07 -2.07
CA LEU A 468 -27.57 -1.92 -1.24
C LEU A 468 -26.16 -1.40 -1.56
N GLY A 469 -25.46 -2.00 -2.53
CA GLY A 469 -24.11 -1.62 -2.91
C GLY A 469 -23.02 -2.13 -1.97
N LYS A 470 -23.29 -3.15 -1.16
CA LYS A 470 -22.25 -3.91 -0.44
C LYS A 470 -21.53 -4.83 -1.42
N ILE A 471 -20.22 -4.93 -1.33
CA ILE A 471 -19.44 -5.84 -2.15
C ILE A 471 -19.65 -7.27 -1.66
N VAL A 472 -20.02 -8.14 -2.59
CA VAL A 472 -20.17 -9.59 -2.42
C VAL A 472 -18.89 -10.27 -2.87
N ASN A 473 -18.38 -9.91 -4.06
CA ASN A 473 -17.17 -10.50 -4.61
C ASN A 473 -16.46 -9.54 -5.58
N ILE A 474 -15.16 -9.74 -5.76
CA ILE A 474 -14.34 -9.08 -6.77
C ILE A 474 -13.50 -10.17 -7.43
N GLN A 475 -13.47 -10.24 -8.75
CA GLN A 475 -12.72 -11.27 -9.46
C GLN A 475 -12.20 -10.77 -10.80
N ASP A 476 -11.20 -11.46 -11.33
CA ASP A 476 -10.70 -11.17 -12.68
C ASP A 476 -11.78 -11.49 -13.72
N ASN A 477 -11.89 -10.62 -14.74
CA ASN A 477 -12.81 -10.82 -15.85
C ASN A 477 -12.18 -11.69 -16.94
N ASN A 478 -12.48 -12.98 -16.90
CA ASN A 478 -12.13 -13.92 -17.96
C ASN A 478 -13.28 -14.23 -18.93
N ARG A 479 -14.42 -13.56 -18.78
CA ARG A 479 -15.70 -13.91 -19.46
C ARG A 479 -16.05 -12.98 -20.62
N VAL A 480 -15.86 -11.68 -20.46
CA VAL A 480 -16.38 -10.67 -21.38
C VAL A 480 -15.30 -9.63 -21.66
N LYS A 481 -14.95 -9.40 -22.92
CA LYS A 481 -14.15 -8.23 -23.32
C LYS A 481 -15.08 -7.13 -23.80
N LEU A 482 -14.89 -5.91 -23.33
CA LEU A 482 -15.64 -4.77 -23.84
C LEU A 482 -15.21 -4.50 -25.29
N ASP A 483 -16.18 -4.38 -26.20
CA ASP A 483 -15.93 -4.01 -27.59
C ASP A 483 -15.20 -2.65 -27.65
N GLU A 484 -14.20 -2.49 -28.52
CA GLU A 484 -13.49 -1.22 -28.74
C GLU A 484 -14.47 -0.08 -29.11
N ASN A 485 -15.59 -0.40 -29.76
CA ASN A 485 -16.64 0.57 -30.07
C ASN A 485 -17.32 1.13 -28.80
N TRP A 486 -17.35 0.36 -27.70
CA TRP A 486 -17.88 0.80 -26.41
C TRP A 486 -16.90 1.71 -25.68
N LYS A 487 -15.58 1.52 -25.86
CA LYS A 487 -14.55 2.32 -25.19
C LYS A 487 -14.57 3.80 -25.56
N ASN A 488 -14.96 4.10 -26.80
CA ASN A 488 -14.92 5.44 -27.38
C ASN A 488 -16.25 6.21 -27.24
N GLY A 489 -17.32 5.59 -26.74
CA GLY A 489 -18.61 6.27 -26.47
C GLY A 489 -19.35 6.84 -27.70
N VAL A 490 -18.80 6.73 -28.91
CA VAL A 490 -19.27 7.50 -30.08
C VAL A 490 -20.60 6.98 -30.62
N LEU A 491 -20.79 5.66 -30.66
CA LEU A 491 -21.99 4.98 -31.19
C LEU A 491 -22.10 3.58 -30.57
N PHE A 492 -22.97 3.40 -29.58
CA PHE A 492 -23.43 2.08 -29.19
C PHE A 492 -24.87 1.87 -29.66
N ARG A 493 -25.24 0.62 -29.93
CA ARG A 493 -26.60 0.22 -30.24
C ARG A 493 -26.88 -1.10 -29.54
N ASN A 494 -27.84 -1.09 -28.63
CA ASN A 494 -28.37 -2.28 -27.98
C ASN A 494 -29.85 -2.42 -28.33
N ASN A 495 -30.32 -3.65 -28.52
CA ASN A 495 -31.72 -3.95 -28.66
C ASN A 495 -32.12 -5.08 -27.71
N GLN A 496 -33.23 -4.90 -27.02
CA GLN A 496 -33.78 -5.88 -26.10
C GLN A 496 -35.21 -6.19 -26.50
N TYR A 497 -35.52 -7.48 -26.65
CA TYR A 497 -36.90 -7.93 -26.83
C TYR A 497 -37.63 -7.89 -25.48
N LEU A 498 -38.83 -7.30 -25.50
CA LEU A 498 -39.69 -7.07 -24.35
C LEU A 498 -40.96 -7.94 -24.51
N PRO A 499 -40.99 -9.15 -23.91
CA PRO A 499 -41.97 -10.17 -24.26
C PRO A 499 -43.36 -9.92 -23.67
N LYS A 500 -43.48 -9.21 -22.53
CA LYS A 500 -44.79 -9.04 -21.86
C LYS A 500 -45.76 -8.22 -22.70
N LYS A 501 -45.26 -7.27 -23.49
CA LYS A 501 -46.04 -6.44 -24.41
C LYS A 501 -45.74 -6.69 -25.89
N ASN A 502 -44.84 -7.62 -26.20
CA ASN A 502 -44.32 -7.87 -27.55
C ASN A 502 -43.72 -6.60 -28.17
N ASN A 503 -42.82 -5.95 -27.43
CA ASN A 503 -42.13 -4.72 -27.82
C ASN A 503 -40.63 -4.98 -28.05
N ILE A 504 -39.93 -4.01 -28.62
CA ILE A 504 -38.47 -3.99 -28.72
C ILE A 504 -37.98 -2.66 -28.17
N LEU A 505 -37.08 -2.71 -27.20
CA LEU A 505 -36.34 -1.53 -26.74
C LEU A 505 -35.08 -1.37 -27.59
N TYR A 506 -34.93 -0.22 -28.22
CA TYR A 506 -33.70 0.23 -28.84
C TYR A 506 -33.03 1.25 -27.93
N VAL A 507 -31.76 1.01 -27.61
CA VAL A 507 -30.91 1.95 -26.87
C VAL A 507 -29.73 2.31 -27.75
N TYR A 508 -29.53 3.61 -27.99
CA TYR A 508 -28.44 4.06 -28.85
C TYR A 508 -27.91 5.43 -28.44
N GLY A 509 -26.61 5.62 -28.62
CA GLY A 509 -25.92 6.89 -28.38
C GLY A 509 -25.76 7.72 -29.65
N PHE A 510 -25.80 9.04 -29.49
CA PHE A 510 -25.36 10.00 -30.49
C PHE A 510 -24.24 10.86 -29.93
N SER A 511 -23.09 10.80 -30.59
CA SER A 511 -22.06 11.83 -30.51
C SER A 511 -22.28 12.85 -31.63
N ASP A 512 -23.21 13.78 -31.47
CA ASP A 512 -23.05 15.05 -32.17
C ASP A 512 -22.18 15.94 -31.27
N LYS A 513 -21.24 16.71 -31.86
CA LYS A 513 -20.30 17.52 -31.08
C LYS A 513 -20.98 18.66 -30.30
N VAL A 514 -22.32 18.77 -30.31
CA VAL A 514 -23.06 19.91 -29.76
C VAL A 514 -23.89 19.53 -28.53
N TYR A 515 -24.57 18.38 -28.55
CA TYR A 515 -25.43 17.85 -27.48
C TYR A 515 -25.35 16.32 -27.46
N PRO A 516 -24.30 15.75 -26.87
CA PRO A 516 -24.20 14.32 -26.82
C PRO A 516 -25.36 13.72 -26.00
N SER A 517 -25.96 12.67 -26.54
CA SER A 517 -27.15 12.09 -25.93
C SER A 517 -27.27 10.58 -26.08
N GLY A 518 -28.01 9.95 -25.18
CA GLY A 518 -28.47 8.57 -25.30
C GLY A 518 -29.96 8.54 -25.48
N VAL A 519 -30.47 7.65 -26.31
CA VAL A 519 -31.90 7.49 -26.56
C VAL A 519 -32.34 6.09 -26.18
N PHE A 520 -33.43 6.01 -25.43
CA PHE A 520 -34.18 4.79 -25.15
C PHE A 520 -35.50 4.90 -25.91
N SER A 521 -35.72 4.05 -26.91
CA SER A 521 -36.94 4.04 -27.74
C SER A 521 -37.57 2.66 -27.70
N GLU A 522 -38.78 2.55 -27.18
CA GLU A 522 -39.55 1.31 -27.18
C GLU A 522 -40.53 1.32 -28.34
N ILE A 523 -40.49 0.28 -29.17
CA ILE A 523 -41.31 0.15 -30.36
C ILE A 523 -42.17 -1.10 -30.23
N GLY A 524 -43.48 -0.98 -30.49
CA GLY A 524 -44.35 -2.14 -30.55
C GLY A 524 -44.03 -3.00 -31.76
N LYS A 525 -43.63 -4.26 -31.56
CA LYS A 525 -43.10 -5.11 -32.64
C LYS A 525 -44.10 -5.32 -33.77
N ASP A 526 -45.38 -5.47 -33.42
CA ASP A 526 -46.46 -5.68 -34.40
C ASP A 526 -46.88 -4.38 -35.08
N SER A 527 -46.93 -3.28 -34.32
CA SER A 527 -47.45 -2.00 -34.80
C SER A 527 -46.42 -1.14 -35.55
N GLY A 528 -45.12 -1.36 -35.28
CA GLY A 528 -44.04 -0.47 -35.71
C GLY A 528 -44.06 0.92 -35.04
N ASN A 529 -45.04 1.20 -34.16
CA ASN A 529 -45.18 2.49 -33.50
C ASN A 529 -44.21 2.61 -32.33
N GLU A 530 -43.56 3.77 -32.23
CA GLU A 530 -42.83 4.15 -31.02
C GLU A 530 -43.82 4.42 -29.87
N LEU A 531 -43.67 3.70 -28.76
CA LEU A 531 -44.54 3.71 -27.59
C LEU A 531 -43.93 4.51 -26.43
N PHE A 532 -42.60 4.54 -26.36
CA PHE A 532 -41.83 5.28 -25.37
C PHE A 532 -40.58 5.85 -26.02
N LYS A 533 -40.22 7.07 -25.63
CA LYS A 533 -38.95 7.67 -26.01
C LYS A 533 -38.43 8.56 -24.89
N ALA A 534 -37.24 8.24 -24.40
CA ALA A 534 -36.49 9.07 -23.47
C ALA A 534 -35.15 9.44 -24.08
N ARG A 535 -34.74 10.70 -23.89
CA ARG A 535 -33.43 11.21 -24.28
C ARG A 535 -32.67 11.68 -23.05
N LEU A 536 -31.44 11.22 -22.94
CA LEU A 536 -30.52 11.52 -21.85
C LEU A 536 -29.46 12.46 -22.39
N TYR A 537 -29.39 13.69 -21.87
CA TYR A 537 -28.39 14.69 -22.24
C TYR A 537 -27.29 14.73 -21.17
N TYR A 538 -26.03 14.66 -21.60
CA TYR A 538 -24.87 14.74 -20.71
C TYR A 538 -23.92 15.86 -21.12
N ASP A 539 -23.04 16.28 -20.21
CA ASP A 539 -22.13 17.41 -20.43
C ASP A 539 -21.22 17.16 -21.64
N LYS A 540 -21.19 18.15 -22.53
CA LYS A 540 -20.37 18.19 -23.74
C LYS A 540 -18.88 18.36 -23.44
N ASN A 541 -18.52 19.03 -22.34
CA ASN A 541 -17.13 19.27 -21.96
C ASN A 541 -16.54 17.98 -21.35
N GLY A 542 -16.25 17.01 -22.20
CA GLY A 542 -15.82 15.67 -21.80
C GLY A 542 -16.68 14.57 -22.42
N PHE A 543 -17.05 14.65 -23.70
CA PHE A 543 -17.82 13.58 -24.33
C PHE A 543 -17.09 12.22 -24.35
N GLU A 544 -15.76 12.20 -24.46
CA GLU A 544 -14.96 10.97 -24.32
C GLU A 544 -14.95 10.43 -22.87
N ASP A 545 -15.30 11.31 -21.94
CA ASP A 545 -15.32 11.09 -20.51
C ASP A 545 -16.72 10.66 -20.03
N ASN A 546 -17.80 11.25 -20.55
CA ASN A 546 -19.19 10.93 -20.19
C ASN A 546 -19.86 10.08 -21.27
N SER A 547 -20.09 8.80 -20.98
CA SER A 547 -20.65 7.87 -21.96
C SER A 547 -21.63 6.88 -21.36
N ILE A 548 -22.63 6.53 -22.16
CA ILE A 548 -23.50 5.39 -21.90
C ILE A 548 -22.93 4.22 -22.69
N LEU A 549 -22.66 3.10 -22.02
CA LEU A 549 -22.12 1.89 -22.64
C LEU A 549 -23.23 0.90 -23.01
N SER A 550 -24.29 0.87 -22.21
CA SER A 550 -25.45 0.02 -22.45
C SER A 550 -26.70 0.58 -21.79
N GLY A 551 -27.86 0.08 -22.23
CA GLY A 551 -29.10 0.25 -21.52
C GLY A 551 -30.04 -0.93 -21.73
N LYS A 552 -30.90 -1.18 -20.73
CA LYS A 552 -31.86 -2.29 -20.70
C LYS A 552 -33.12 -1.90 -19.93
N ARG A 553 -34.28 -2.47 -20.27
CA ARG A 553 -35.47 -2.53 -19.42
C ARG A 553 -35.30 -3.68 -18.43
N ILE A 554 -35.49 -3.38 -17.15
CA ILE A 554 -35.36 -4.34 -16.05
C ILE A 554 -36.44 -4.12 -14.98
N GLU A 555 -36.69 -5.12 -14.15
CA GLU A 555 -37.34 -4.89 -12.85
C GLU A 555 -36.26 -4.41 -11.86
N LEU A 556 -36.53 -3.34 -11.09
CA LEU A 556 -35.51 -2.74 -10.20
C LEU A 556 -35.20 -3.61 -8.98
N PHE A 557 -36.19 -4.28 -8.39
CA PHE A 557 -36.01 -5.21 -7.29
C PHE A 557 -36.30 -6.62 -7.80
N GLN A 558 -35.43 -7.56 -7.45
CA GLN A 558 -35.57 -8.97 -7.73
C GLN A 558 -35.22 -9.73 -6.45
N GLU A 559 -36.11 -10.62 -6.02
CA GLU A 559 -35.86 -11.46 -4.85
C GLU A 559 -34.72 -12.44 -5.16
N ARG A 560 -33.85 -12.66 -4.18
CA ARG A 560 -32.69 -13.55 -4.27
C ARG A 560 -33.07 -15.00 -4.05
#